data_AF-Q0IQZ0-F1
#
_entry.id   AF-Q0IQZ0-F1
#
_cell.length_a   1.000
_cell.length_b   1.000
_cell.length_c   1.000
_cell.angle_alpha   90.00
_cell.angle_beta   90.00
_cell.angle_gamma   90.00
#
_symmetry.space_group_name_H-M   'P 1'
#
loop_
_entity.id
_entity.type
_entity.pdbx_description
1 polymer ?
#
loop_
_entity_poly.entity_id
_entity_poly.type
_entity_poly.pdbx_seq_one_letter_code
_entity_poly.pdbx_strand_id
1 'polypeptide(L)'
;MSRENEDAFMDMLLLDPIENRYKNEEVRAQATRDLSKCIVDHRMAAKSLPTPEQYAVERECTKAEQWLWERSQLQESLPKNVDPALWSHEINKKKTRVGHVL
;
A
#
# COMPACT_ATOMS: atom_id res chain seq x y z
N MET A 1 -12.47 -2.75 -5.08
CA MET A 1 -11.56 -3.92 -5.14
C MET A 1 -12.18 -4.87 -6.14
N SER A 2 -11.48 -5.22 -7.22
CA SER A 2 -12.03 -6.11 -8.25
C SER A 2 -12.19 -7.53 -7.69
N ARG A 3 -13.18 -8.28 -8.18
CA ARG A 3 -13.52 -9.64 -7.72
C ARG A 3 -12.32 -10.60 -7.72
N GLU A 4 -11.47 -10.50 -8.73
CA GLU A 4 -10.23 -11.27 -8.88
C GLU A 4 -9.22 -11.03 -7.74
N ASN A 5 -9.23 -9.83 -7.14
CA ASN A 5 -8.36 -9.50 -6.00
C ASN A 5 -8.95 -10.00 -4.66
N GLU A 6 -10.25 -10.22 -4.58
CA GLU A 6 -10.88 -10.86 -3.40
C GLU A 6 -10.61 -12.36 -3.39
N ASP A 7 -10.72 -13.03 -4.54
CA ASP A 7 -10.44 -14.47 -4.66
C ASP A 7 -8.97 -14.78 -4.34
N ALA A 8 -8.03 -14.02 -4.91
CA ALA A 8 -6.60 -14.16 -4.61
C ALA A 8 -6.26 -13.88 -3.13
N PHE A 9 -7.00 -12.98 -2.47
CA PHE A 9 -6.83 -12.70 -1.04
C PHE A 9 -7.37 -13.84 -0.16
N MET A 10 -8.52 -14.42 -0.53
CA MET A 10 -9.11 -15.55 0.20
C MET A 10 -8.26 -16.81 0.07
N ASP A 11 -7.73 -17.11 -1.12
CA ASP A 11 -6.78 -18.22 -1.29
C ASP A 11 -5.53 -18.06 -0.43
N MET A 12 -5.06 -16.82 -0.27
CA MET A 12 -3.87 -16.51 0.53
C MET A 12 -4.12 -16.61 2.03
N LEU A 13 -5.35 -16.36 2.49
CA LEU A 13 -5.78 -16.55 3.88
C LEU A 13 -5.90 -18.03 4.28
N LEU A 14 -6.02 -18.95 3.31
CA LEU A 14 -6.12 -20.39 3.55
C LEU A 14 -4.76 -21.09 3.61
N LEU A 15 -3.67 -20.39 3.32
CA LEU A 15 -2.31 -20.94 3.36
C LEU A 15 -1.77 -21.04 4.78
N ASP A 16 -0.85 -21.98 4.99
CA ASP A 16 -0.06 -22.05 6.21
C ASP A 16 0.65 -20.71 6.47
N PRO A 17 0.79 -20.26 7.75
CA PRO A 17 1.37 -18.96 8.06
C PRO A 17 2.77 -18.73 7.46
N ILE A 18 3.57 -19.80 7.33
CA ILE A 18 4.90 -19.73 6.71
C ILE A 18 4.80 -19.51 5.19
N GLU A 19 3.94 -20.26 4.51
CA GLU A 19 3.74 -20.15 3.06
C GLU A 19 3.09 -18.81 2.70
N ASN A 20 2.12 -18.37 3.50
CA ASN A 20 1.47 -17.07 3.37
C ASN A 20 2.51 -15.94 3.45
N ARG A 21 3.42 -15.97 4.43
CA ARG A 21 4.50 -14.97 4.53
C ARG A 21 5.40 -14.93 3.30
N TYR A 22 5.76 -16.09 2.76
CA TYR A 22 6.62 -16.18 1.59
C TYR A 22 5.93 -15.63 0.33
N LYS A 23 4.70 -16.07 0.04
CA LYS A 23 3.93 -15.54 -1.11
C LYS A 23 3.61 -14.06 -0.94
N ASN A 24 3.36 -13.60 0.28
CA ASN A 24 3.11 -12.18 0.55
C ASN A 24 4.31 -11.29 0.25
N GLU A 25 5.54 -11.81 0.28
CA GLU A 25 6.73 -10.98 0.05
C GLU A 25 6.72 -10.35 -1.35
N GLU A 26 6.45 -11.15 -2.39
CA GLU A 26 6.39 -10.67 -3.76
C GLU A 26 5.17 -9.75 -3.98
N VAL A 27 4.00 -10.16 -3.49
CA VAL A 27 2.76 -9.36 -3.59
C VAL A 27 2.91 -8.02 -2.86
N ARG A 28 3.58 -8.00 -1.71
CA ARG A 28 3.91 -6.77 -0.96
C ARG A 28 4.85 -5.88 -1.75
N ALA A 29 5.91 -6.43 -2.34
CA ALA A 29 6.83 -5.64 -3.15
C ALA A 29 6.10 -4.99 -4.33
N GLN A 30 5.18 -5.70 -4.98
CA GLN A 30 4.34 -5.14 -6.03
C GLN A 30 3.37 -4.08 -5.51
N ALA A 31 2.66 -4.35 -4.41
CA ALA A 31 1.73 -3.40 -3.81
C ALA A 31 2.43 -2.09 -3.39
N THR A 32 3.66 -2.18 -2.85
CA THR A 32 4.49 -1.02 -2.51
C THR A 32 4.82 -0.19 -3.75
N ARG A 33 5.31 -0.82 -4.83
CA ARG A 33 5.59 -0.12 -6.11
C ARG A 33 4.35 0.58 -6.65
N ASP A 34 3.21 -0.11 -6.60
CA ASP A 34 1.91 0.39 -7.03
C ASP A 34 1.44 1.60 -6.23
N LEU A 35 1.60 1.58 -4.90
CA LEU A 35 1.28 2.71 -4.03
C LEU A 35 2.20 3.90 -4.32
N SER A 36 3.51 3.68 -4.44
CA SER A 36 4.48 4.73 -4.78
C SER A 36 4.14 5.38 -6.12
N LYS A 37 3.82 4.57 -7.14
CA LYS A 37 3.36 5.09 -8.44
C LYS A 37 2.08 5.90 -8.30
N CYS A 38 1.08 5.38 -7.58
CA CYS A 38 -0.19 6.07 -7.36
C CYS A 38 0.01 7.45 -6.70
N ILE A 39 0.91 7.55 -5.72
CA ILE A 39 1.25 8.82 -5.06
C ILE A 39 1.85 9.82 -6.05
N VAL A 40 2.81 9.38 -6.89
CA VAL A 40 3.43 10.24 -7.91
C VAL A 40 2.38 10.71 -8.92
N ASP A 41 1.54 9.81 -9.42
CA ASP A 41 0.50 10.13 -10.39
C ASP A 41 -0.51 11.14 -9.81
N HIS A 42 -0.90 10.99 -8.53
CA HIS A 42 -1.83 11.90 -7.86
C HIS A 42 -1.21 13.29 -7.66
N ARG A 43 0.05 13.37 -7.23
CA ARG A 43 0.76 14.65 -7.14
C ARG A 43 0.90 15.34 -8.49
N MET A 44 1.13 14.57 -9.55
CA MET A 44 1.20 15.12 -10.90
C MET A 44 -0.15 15.68 -11.36
N ALA A 45 -1.25 14.95 -11.14
CA ALA A 45 -2.59 15.42 -11.46
C ALA A 45 -3.02 16.64 -10.61
N ALA A 46 -2.63 16.69 -9.33
CA ALA A 46 -2.92 17.80 -8.44
C ALA A 46 -2.32 19.14 -8.86
N LYS A 47 -1.28 19.14 -9.72
CA LYS A 47 -0.71 20.37 -10.29
C LYS A 47 -1.70 21.16 -11.15
N SER A 48 -2.73 20.49 -11.66
CA SER A 48 -3.79 21.10 -12.48
C SER A 48 -5.04 21.48 -11.69
N LEU A 49 -5.08 21.21 -10.38
CA LEU A 49 -6.22 21.51 -9.52
C LEU A 49 -6.13 22.90 -8.89
N PRO A 50 -7.26 23.47 -8.42
CA PRO A 50 -7.22 24.66 -7.58
C PRO A 50 -6.52 24.38 -6.24
N THR A 51 -6.03 25.45 -5.60
CA THR A 51 -5.17 25.38 -4.42
C THR A 51 -5.75 24.55 -3.26
N PRO A 52 -7.04 24.64 -2.90
CA PRO A 52 -7.62 23.83 -1.81
C PRO A 52 -7.57 22.32 -2.08
N GLU A 53 -7.92 21.91 -3.29
CA GLU A 53 -7.92 20.51 -3.72
C GLU A 53 -6.48 19.99 -3.86
N GLN A 54 -5.57 20.81 -4.38
CA GLN A 54 -4.15 20.50 -4.41
C GLN A 54 -3.57 20.22 -3.01
N TYR A 55 -3.92 21.04 -2.02
CA TYR A 55 -3.50 20.80 -0.62
C TYR A 55 -4.11 19.53 -0.02
N ALA A 56 -5.34 19.17 -0.40
CA ALA A 56 -5.96 17.94 0.05
C ALA A 56 -5.22 16.70 -0.49
N VAL A 57 -4.89 16.70 -1.79
CA VAL A 57 -4.11 15.64 -2.43
C VAL A 57 -2.73 15.53 -1.80
N GLU A 58 -2.00 16.65 -1.66
CA GLU A 58 -0.65 16.65 -1.11
C GLU A 58 -0.61 16.12 0.34
N ARG A 59 -1.61 16.48 1.15
CA ARG A 59 -1.75 16.01 2.53
C ARG A 59 -1.94 14.50 2.59
N GLU A 60 -2.83 13.94 1.77
CA GLU A 60 -3.08 12.50 1.79
C GLU A 60 -1.93 11.70 1.18
N CYS A 61 -1.26 12.22 0.13
CA CYS A 61 -0.02 11.67 -0.41
C CYS A 61 1.09 11.63 0.65
N THR A 62 1.32 12.73 1.37
CA THR A 62 2.32 12.82 2.44
C THR A 62 2.05 11.81 3.56
N LYS A 63 0.79 11.69 4.01
CA LYS A 63 0.37 10.67 4.99
C LYS A 63 0.54 9.23 4.48
N ALA A 64 0.54 9.01 3.16
CA ALA A 64 0.76 7.70 2.57
C ALA A 64 2.23 7.33 2.50
N GLU A 65 3.08 8.27 2.11
CA GLU A 65 4.54 8.09 2.10
C GLU A 65 5.08 7.87 3.51
N GLN A 66 4.68 8.71 4.47
CA GLN A 66 5.15 8.59 5.84
C GLN A 66 4.77 7.24 6.44
N TRP A 67 3.51 6.81 6.26
CA TRP A 67 3.05 5.50 6.70
C TRP A 67 3.84 4.35 6.07
N LEU A 68 4.12 4.42 4.76
CA LEU A 68 4.88 3.39 4.06
C LEU A 68 6.32 3.31 4.57
N TRP A 69 6.95 4.46 4.82
CA TRP A 69 8.29 4.54 5.37
C TRP A 69 8.35 3.96 6.78
N GLU A 70 7.47 4.40 7.70
CA GLU A 70 7.40 3.90 9.08
C GLU A 70 7.20 2.39 9.14
N ARG A 71 6.29 1.85 8.33
CA ARG A 71 6.01 0.40 8.30
C ARG A 71 7.15 -0.40 7.69
N SER A 72 7.85 0.14 6.70
CA SER A 72 9.04 -0.49 6.10
C SER A 72 10.19 -0.55 7.10
N GLN A 73 10.44 0.54 7.83
CA GLN A 73 11.45 0.57 8.89
C GLN A 73 11.12 -0.42 10.02
N LEU A 74 9.85 -0.51 10.42
CA LEU A 74 9.41 -1.52 11.38
C LEU A 74 9.66 -2.94 10.83
N GLN A 75 9.32 -3.21 9.58
CA GLN A 75 9.54 -4.51 8.94
C GLN A 75 11.03 -4.91 8.90
N GLU A 76 11.93 -3.97 8.63
CA GLU A 76 13.38 -4.19 8.64
C GLU A 76 13.93 -4.47 10.04
N SER A 77 13.28 -3.92 11.09
CA SER A 77 13.66 -4.15 12.48
C SER A 77 13.18 -5.51 13.04
N LEU A 78 12.23 -6.17 12.36
CA LEU A 78 11.64 -7.42 12.82
C LEU A 78 12.46 -8.65 12.39
N PRO A 79 12.52 -9.69 13.24
CA PRO A 79 13.06 -11.00 12.84
C PRO A 79 12.32 -11.60 11.64
N LYS A 80 13.03 -12.33 10.77
CA LYS A 80 12.42 -12.94 9.56
C LYS A 80 11.35 -14.01 9.85
N ASN A 81 11.31 -14.52 11.08
CA ASN A 81 10.39 -15.57 11.51
C ASN A 81 9.12 -15.05 12.18
N VAL A 82 8.99 -13.73 12.39
CA VAL A 82 7.75 -13.15 12.92
C VAL A 82 6.85 -12.70 11.78
N ASP A 83 5.58 -12.47 12.11
CA ASP A 83 4.64 -11.95 11.13
C ASP A 83 5.07 -10.58 10.61
N PRO A 84 4.91 -10.33 9.31
CA PRO A 84 5.35 -9.09 8.71
C PRO A 84 4.58 -7.91 9.28
N ALA A 85 5.31 -6.85 9.60
CA ALA A 85 4.76 -5.55 9.97
C ALA A 85 4.06 -4.85 8.81
N LEU A 86 4.18 -5.33 7.57
CA LEU A 86 3.51 -4.74 6.43
C LEU A 86 2.91 -5.83 5.55
N TRP A 87 1.60 -5.80 5.38
CA TRP A 87 0.89 -6.72 4.50
C TRP A 87 0.44 -6.04 3.20
N SER A 88 0.39 -6.79 2.12
CA SER A 88 -0.05 -6.31 0.80
C SER A 88 -1.46 -5.71 0.83
N HIS A 89 -2.39 -6.31 1.58
CA HIS A 89 -3.77 -5.81 1.72
C HIS A 89 -3.83 -4.43 2.40
N GLU A 90 -2.97 -4.17 3.38
CA GLU A 90 -2.90 -2.86 4.05
C GLU A 90 -2.41 -1.78 3.08
N ILE A 91 -1.41 -2.12 2.26
CA ILE A 91 -0.88 -1.23 1.22
C ILE A 91 -1.97 -0.93 0.18
N ASN A 92 -2.70 -1.95 -0.27
CA ASN A 92 -3.80 -1.78 -1.23
C ASN A 92 -4.94 -0.92 -0.67
N LYS A 93 -5.25 -1.06 0.62
CA LYS A 93 -6.22 -0.19 1.31
C LYS A 93 -5.73 1.27 1.32
N LYS A 94 -4.44 1.49 1.55
CA LYS A 94 -3.83 2.84 1.51
C LYS A 94 -3.85 3.43 0.10
N LYS A 95 -3.53 2.64 -0.92
CA LYS A 95 -3.62 3.02 -2.35
C LYS A 95 -5.04 3.44 -2.71
N THR A 96 -6.04 2.65 -2.32
CA THR A 96 -7.46 2.98 -2.55
C THR A 96 -7.80 4.34 -1.93
N ARG A 97 -7.38 4.59 -0.68
CA ARG A 97 -7.62 5.88 -0.02
C ARG A 97 -6.99 7.07 -0.75
N VAL A 98 -5.75 6.96 -1.22
CA VAL A 98 -5.11 8.01 -2.05
C VAL A 98 -5.88 8.20 -3.35
N GLY A 99 -6.32 7.11 -3.96
CA GLY A 99 -7.15 7.07 -5.17
C GLY A 99 -8.49 7.79 -5.09
N HIS A 100 -9.05 8.01 -3.89
CA HIS A 100 -10.32 8.71 -3.69
C HIS A 100 -10.16 10.22 -3.48
N VAL A 101 -8.93 10.75 -3.48
CA VAL A 101 -8.67 12.18 -3.22
C VAL A 101 -8.73 13.01 -4.51
N LEU A 102 -8.77 12.34 -5.68
CA LEU A 102 -8.97 12.93 -7.00
C LEU A 102 -10.28 12.46 -7.63
#